data_AF-A0A940CGG5-F1
#
_entry.id   AF-A0A940CGG5-F1
#
_cell.length_a   1.000
_cell.length_b   1.000
_cell.length_c   1.000
_cell.angle_alpha   90.00
_cell.angle_beta   90.00
_cell.angle_gamma   90.00
#
_symmetry.space_group_name_H-M   'P 1'
#
loop_
_entity.id
_entity.type
_entity.pdbx_description
1 polymer ?
#
loop_
_entity_poly.entity_id
_entity_poly.type
_entity_poly.pdbx_seq_one_letter_code
_entity_poly.pdbx_strand_id
1 'polypeptide(L)' 'KKKTNRLEWIRVTLDQGNSDNVCVNKYQKQGSGMISSIAFSDGIIEIPENVSKINKGDKFDFYLFDELFN' A
#
# COMPACT_ATOMS: atom_id res chain seq x y z
N LYS A 1 -16.02 -13.00 6.49
CA LYS A 1 -16.37 -11.98 5.47
C LYS A 1 -15.85 -10.63 5.96
N LYS A 2 -14.85 -10.03 5.29
CA LYS A 2 -14.48 -8.63 5.56
C LYS A 2 -15.69 -7.75 5.23
N LYS A 3 -15.99 -6.73 6.05
CA LYS A 3 -17.05 -5.75 5.79
C LYS A 3 -16.56 -4.84 4.65
N THR A 4 -17.00 -5.11 3.43
CA THR A 4 -16.65 -4.44 2.16
C THR A 4 -17.27 -3.04 2.04
N ASN A 5 -17.17 -2.23 3.09
CA ASN A 5 -17.78 -0.89 3.14
C ASN A 5 -16.75 0.21 3.47
N ARG A 6 -15.46 -0.12 3.31
CA ARG A 6 -14.37 0.81 3.59
C ARG A 6 -13.30 0.66 2.54
N LEU A 7 -12.99 1.77 1.90
CA LEU A 7 -11.78 1.96 1.15
C LEU A 7 -10.61 1.98 2.16
N GLU A 8 -9.62 1.12 1.94
CA GLU A 8 -8.46 0.99 2.82
C GLU A 8 -7.22 1.51 2.10
N TRP A 9 -6.43 2.35 2.79
CA TRP A 9 -5.11 2.77 2.31
C TRP A 9 -4.06 1.95 3.04
N ILE A 10 -3.23 1.21 2.30
CA ILE A 10 -2.21 0.34 2.88
C ILE A 10 -0.83 0.92 2.57
N ARG A 11 0.01 1.07 3.60
CA ARG A 11 1.41 1.51 3.44
C ARG A 11 2.24 0.39 2.83
N VAL A 12 3.04 0.72 1.83
CA VAL A 12 3.88 -0.22 1.10
C VAL A 12 5.29 0.33 0.90
N THR A 13 6.23 -0.58 0.69
CA THR A 13 7.60 -0.26 0.30
C THR A 13 7.88 -0.79 -1.09
N LEU A 14 8.63 -0.04 -1.89
CA LEU A 14 9.05 -0.44 -3.22
C LEU A 14 9.99 -1.63 -3.13
N ASP A 15 9.74 -2.63 -3.98
CA ASP A 15 10.66 -3.73 -4.19
C ASP A 15 11.61 -3.37 -5.33
N GLN A 16 12.84 -2.97 -4.98
CA GLN A 16 13.87 -2.62 -5.95
C GLN A 16 14.46 -3.85 -6.68
N GLY A 17 14.01 -5.07 -6.33
CA GLY A 17 14.53 -6.31 -6.91
C GLY A 17 14.02 -6.65 -8.31
N ASN A 18 13.01 -5.93 -8.83
CA ASN A 18 12.39 -6.24 -10.11
C ASN A 18 12.44 -5.04 -11.06
N SER A 19 13.36 -5.07 -12.03
CA SER A 19 13.66 -3.91 -12.90
C SER A 19 12.59 -3.63 -13.95
N ASP A 20 11.74 -4.61 -14.29
CA ASP A 20 10.74 -4.46 -15.34
C ASP A 20 9.37 -3.97 -14.84
N ASN A 21 9.08 -4.06 -13.54
CA ASN A 21 7.77 -3.69 -12.99
C ASN A 21 7.89 -3.11 -11.59
N VAL A 22 7.13 -2.04 -11.32
CA VAL A 22 6.97 -1.48 -9.98
C VAL A 22 6.24 -2.49 -9.11
N CYS A 23 7.00 -3.22 -8.30
CA CYS A 23 6.50 -4.17 -7.32
C CYS A 23 6.53 -3.51 -5.95
N VAL A 24 5.48 -3.73 -5.15
CA VAL A 24 5.38 -3.17 -3.81
C VAL A 24 5.12 -4.26 -2.79
N ASN A 25 5.78 -4.16 -1.65
CA ASN A 25 5.61 -5.05 -0.52
C ASN A 25 4.81 -4.36 0.58
N LYS A 26 3.81 -5.07 1.13
CA LYS A 26 3.02 -4.56 2.24
C LYS A 26 3.89 -4.34 3.48
N TYR A 27 3.84 -3.14 4.05
CA TYR A 27 4.53 -2.86 5.30
C TYR A 27 3.88 -3.62 6.46
N GLN A 28 4.66 -4.31 7.30
CA GLN A 28 4.10 -5.23 8.30
C GLN A 28 3.30 -4.51 9.41
N LYS A 29 3.64 -3.25 9.73
CA LYS A 29 3.06 -2.49 10.84
C LYS A 29 2.12 -1.38 10.32
N GLN A 30 0.82 -1.66 10.28
CA GLN A 30 -0.22 -0.75 9.76
C GLN A 30 -1.03 -0.06 10.87
N GLY A 31 -0.54 -0.03 12.11
CA GLY A 31 -1.24 0.60 13.23
C GLY A 31 -1.41 2.11 13.03
N SER A 32 -2.59 2.64 13.30
CA SER A 32 -2.90 4.08 13.19
C SER A 32 -2.08 4.94 14.16
N GLY A 33 -1.69 4.39 15.32
CA GLY A 33 -0.83 5.07 16.30
C GLY A 33 0.65 5.12 15.95
N MET A 34 1.07 4.58 14.80
CA MET A 34 2.48 4.46 14.41
C MET A 34 2.78 5.37 13.22
N ILE A 35 2.70 6.69 13.44
CA ILE A 35 3.00 7.71 12.41
C ILE A 35 4.40 7.51 11.83
N SER A 36 5.35 7.04 12.65
CA SER A 36 6.70 6.69 12.20
C SER A 36 6.75 5.70 11.05
N SER A 37 5.77 4.79 10.93
CA SER A 37 5.72 3.84 9.81
C SER A 37 5.52 4.49 8.44
N ILE A 38 4.98 5.72 8.37
CA ILE A 38 4.88 6.50 7.13
C ILE A 38 6.28 6.85 6.62
N ALA A 39 7.19 7.26 7.52
CA ALA A 39 8.57 7.61 7.18
C ALA A 39 9.41 6.39 6.74
N PHE A 40 8.96 5.17 7.04
CA PHE A 40 9.63 3.92 6.65
C PHE A 40 8.95 3.23 5.46
N SER A 41 7.94 3.86 4.86
CA SER A 41 7.25 3.36 3.66
C SER A 41 7.43 4.35 2.52
N ASP A 42 7.54 3.83 1.31
CA ASP A 42 7.75 4.66 0.11
C ASP A 42 6.44 5.27 -0.39
N GLY A 43 5.30 4.65 -0.06
CA GLY A 43 4.00 5.15 -0.45
C GLY A 43 2.83 4.33 0.09
N ILE A 44 1.67 4.53 -0.51
CA ILE A 44 0.42 3.86 -0.16
C ILE A 44 -0.25 3.29 -1.40
N ILE A 45 -0.92 2.15 -1.24
CA ILE A 45 -1.84 1.61 -2.23
C ILE A 45 -3.28 1.84 -1.78
N GLU A 46 -4.13 2.18 -2.74
CA GLU A 46 -5.57 2.25 -2.53
C GLU A 46 -6.19 0.87 -2.74
N ILE A 47 -6.93 0.39 -1.74
CA ILE A 47 -7.70 -0.85 -1.81
C ILE A 47 -9.18 -0.49 -1.86
N PRO A 48 -9.81 -0.65 -3.03
CA PRO A 48 -11.24 -0.42 -3.19
C PRO A 48 -12.08 -1.30 -2.26
N GLU A 49 -13.25 -0.80 -1.85
CA GLU A 49 -14.11 -1.50 -0.87
C GLU A 49 -14.66 -2.84 -1.39
N ASN A 50 -14.76 -3.01 -2.71
CA ASN A 50 -15.16 -4.26 -3.37
C ASN A 50 -14.06 -5.34 -3.31
N VAL A 51 -12.84 -4.99 -2.91
CA VAL A 51 -11.71 -5.91 -2.80
C VAL A 51 -11.67 -6.51 -1.41
N SER A 52 -12.14 -7.76 -1.30
CA SER A 52 -12.18 -8.47 -0.02
C SER A 52 -10.88 -9.22 0.33
N LYS A 53 -10.05 -9.50 -0.67
CA LYS A 53 -8.77 -10.21 -0.56
C LYS A 53 -7.78 -9.63 -1.56
N ILE A 54 -6.52 -9.57 -1.14
CA ILE A 54 -5.39 -9.15 -1.96
C ILE A 54 -4.47 -10.36 -2.10
N ASN A 55 -4.11 -10.70 -3.33
CA ASN A 55 -3.17 -11.74 -3.68
C ASN A 55 -1.90 -11.12 -4.28
N LYS A 56 -0.79 -11.88 -4.27
CA LYS A 56 0.43 -11.46 -4.94
C LYS A 56 0.18 -11.38 -6.45
N GLY A 57 0.52 -10.25 -7.06
CA GLY A 57 0.30 -9.97 -8.48
C GLY A 57 -0.97 -9.19 -8.79
N ASP A 58 -1.84 -8.96 -7.80
CA ASP A 58 -2.97 -8.04 -7.96
C ASP A 58 -2.44 -6.61 -8.17
N LYS A 59 -3.08 -5.89 -9.09
CA LYS A 59 -2.71 -4.51 -9.43
C LYS A 59 -3.64 -3.54 -8.71
N PHE A 60 -3.04 -2.52 -8.11
CA PHE A 60 -3.73 -1.43 -7.42
C PHE A 60 -3.07 -0.11 -7.77
N ASP A 61 -3.80 0.97 -7.55
CA ASP A 61 -3.26 2.31 -7.67
C ASP A 61 -2.26 2.55 -6.53
N PHE A 62 -1.04 2.87 -6.92
CA PHE A 62 0.07 3.15 -6.02
C PHE A 62 0.38 4.64 -6.06
N TYR A 63 0.45 5.23 -4.86
CA TYR A 63 0.73 6.64 -4.66
C TYR A 63 2.03 6.79 -3.88
N LEU A 64 3.02 7.40 -4.51
CA LEU A 64 4.30 7.72 -3.89
C LEU A 64 4.12 8.87 -2.92
N PHE A 65 4.67 8.76 -1.71
CA PHE A 65 4.64 9.88 -0.78
C PHE A 65 5.42 11.09 -1.30
N ASP A 66 6.50 10.85 -2.03
CA ASP A 66 7.29 11.91 -2.64
C ASP A 66 6.49 12.72 -3.67
N GLU A 67 5.55 12.09 -4.38
CA GLU A 67 4.64 12.81 -5.31
C GLU A 67 3.48 13.49 -4.57
N LEU A 68 2.99 12.91 -3.47
CA LEU A 68 1.86 13.44 -2.72
C LEU A 68 2.18 14.67 -1.86
N PHE A 69 3.43 14.79 -1.39
CA PHE A 69 3.85 15.85 -0.48
C PHE A 69 4.80 16.88 -1.11
N ASN A 70 5.04 16.79 -2.41
CA ASN A 70 5.76 17.81 -3.19
C ASN A 70 4.92 19.08 -3.41
#